data_AF-A0A818G875-F1
#
_entry.id   AF-A0A818G875-F1
#
_cell.length_a   1.000
_cell.length_b   1.000
_cell.length_c   1.000
_cell.angle_alpha   90.00
_cell.angle_beta   90.00
_cell.angle_gamma   90.00
#
_symmetry.space_group_name_H-M   'P 1'
#
loop_
_entity.id
_entity.type
_entity.pdbx_description
1 polymer ?
#
loop_
_entity_poly.entity_id
_entity_poly.type
_entity_poly.pdbx_seq_one_letter_code
_entity_poly.pdbx_strand_id
1 'polypeptide(L)'
;MVDEHVPFTYCWSPSIVPKLIDWPPYINVSGVFLLNHDATADKKRPNDLIKFLDIDDDHRNELLASSIIYIGFGFGSITDNDSDRLFPVVLEELKKTGHRALL
;
A
#
# COMPACT_ATOMS: atom_id res chain seq x y z
N MET A 1 25.21 29.35 5.29
CA MET A 1 24.67 28.57 4.15
C MET A 1 24.00 29.56 3.23
N VAL A 2 24.34 29.57 1.94
CA VAL A 2 23.68 30.43 0.96
C VAL A 2 22.44 29.70 0.48
N ASP A 3 21.29 30.38 0.47
CA ASP A 3 20.06 29.84 -0.12
C ASP A 3 20.10 30.07 -1.64
N GLU A 4 20.39 29.01 -2.39
CA GLU A 4 20.55 29.03 -3.85
C GLU A 4 19.21 29.00 -4.62
N HIS A 5 18.06 28.99 -3.93
CA HIS A 5 16.71 29.01 -4.53
C HIS A 5 16.47 27.93 -5.60
N VAL A 6 17.11 26.76 -5.45
CA VAL A 6 16.96 25.65 -6.39
C VAL A 6 15.56 25.04 -6.24
N PRO A 7 14.74 24.95 -7.30
CA PRO A 7 13.41 24.36 -7.20
C PRO A 7 13.46 22.86 -6.90
N PHE A 8 12.64 22.39 -5.95
CA PHE A 8 12.46 20.97 -5.67
C PHE A 8 11.03 20.62 -5.31
N THR A 9 10.66 19.37 -5.58
CA THR A 9 9.31 18.85 -5.39
C THR A 9 9.35 17.56 -4.57
N TYR A 10 8.64 17.53 -3.45
CA TYR A 10 8.40 16.32 -2.69
C TYR A 10 7.20 15.54 -3.24
N CYS A 11 7.37 14.23 -3.34
CA CYS A 11 6.45 13.32 -4.04
C CYS A 11 5.64 12.47 -3.05
N TRP A 12 5.18 13.08 -1.97
CA TRP A 12 4.26 12.48 -1.00
C TRP A 12 2.89 13.15 -1.04
N SER A 13 1.90 12.54 -0.39
CA SER A 13 0.55 13.11 -0.30
C SER A 13 0.52 14.34 0.61
N PRO A 14 0.03 15.51 0.14
CA PRO A 14 -0.21 16.68 0.98
C PRO A 14 -1.19 16.41 2.13
N SER A 15 -2.06 15.40 2.01
CA SER A 15 -3.00 15.02 3.06
C SER A 15 -2.33 14.31 4.24
N ILE A 16 -1.14 13.72 4.04
CA ILE A 16 -0.34 13.09 5.09
C ILE A 16 0.65 14.11 5.67
N VAL A 17 1.38 14.80 4.78
CA VAL A 17 2.33 15.85 5.17
C VAL A 17 2.09 17.07 4.28
N PRO A 18 1.35 18.09 4.77
CA PRO A 18 1.12 19.31 4.01
C PRO A 18 2.40 20.13 3.90
N LYS A 19 2.44 21.04 2.91
CA LYS A 19 3.49 22.06 2.84
C LYS A 19 3.43 22.94 4.10
N LEU A 20 4.55 23.09 4.79
CA LEU A 20 4.62 23.97 5.95
C LEU A 20 4.54 25.45 5.53
N ILE A 21 4.01 26.28 6.41
CA ILE A 21 3.75 27.72 6.15
C ILE A 21 5.03 28.51 5.86
N ASP A 22 6.15 28.07 6.44
CA ASP A 22 7.46 28.71 6.38
C ASP A 22 8.32 28.24 5.20
N TRP A 23 7.80 27.33 4.37
CA TRP A 23 8.52 26.84 3.21
C TRP A 23 8.60 27.87 2.08
N PRO A 24 9.80 28.13 1.54
CA PRO A 24 9.98 28.98 0.38
C PRO A 24 9.08 28.61 -0.83
N PRO A 25 8.77 29.58 -1.71
CA PRO A 25 7.87 29.35 -2.84
C PRO A 25 8.42 28.37 -3.88
N TYR A 26 9.74 28.18 -3.96
CA TYR A 26 10.39 27.25 -4.89
C TYR A 26 10.32 25.78 -4.45
N ILE A 27 9.79 25.50 -3.25
CA ILE A 27 9.56 24.15 -2.73
C ILE A 27 8.10 23.77 -2.97
N ASN A 28 7.88 22.62 -3.59
CA ASN A 28 6.53 22.12 -3.86
C ASN A 28 6.29 20.73 -3.25
N VAL A 29 5.02 20.38 -3.03
CA VAL A 29 4.57 19.02 -2.67
C VAL A 29 3.55 18.61 -3.72
N SER A 30 3.89 17.65 -4.57
CA SER A 30 3.07 17.30 -5.75
C SER A 30 1.99 16.26 -5.51
N GLY A 31 2.10 15.47 -4.44
CA GLY A 31 1.32 14.23 -4.33
C GLY A 31 2.15 12.99 -4.63
N VAL A 32 1.52 11.84 -4.40
CA VAL A 32 2.10 10.51 -4.62
C VAL A 32 2.15 10.22 -6.11
N PHE A 33 3.28 9.68 -6.57
CA PHE A 33 3.39 9.17 -7.93
C PHE A 33 2.89 7.73 -7.99
N LEU A 34 1.72 7.55 -8.61
CA LEU A 34 1.16 6.24 -8.88
C LEU A 34 1.62 5.78 -10.25
N LEU A 35 2.12 4.55 -10.34
CA LEU A 35 2.42 3.93 -11.62
C LEU A 35 1.10 3.64 -12.35
N ASN A 36 1.00 4.06 -13.62
CA ASN A 36 -0.15 3.70 -14.45
C ASN A 36 -0.08 2.22 -14.83
N HIS A 37 -0.78 1.40 -14.04
CA HIS A 37 -0.72 -0.07 -14.06
C HIS A 37 -1.27 -0.70 -15.35
N ASP A 38 -1.94 0.08 -16.20
CA ASP A 38 -2.49 -0.39 -17.47
C ASP A 38 -1.44 -0.58 -18.56
N ALA A 39 -0.27 0.07 -18.45
CA ALA A 39 0.72 0.11 -19.52
C ALA A 39 1.77 -1.01 -19.48
N THR A 40 1.89 -1.77 -18.37
CA THR A 40 3.06 -2.67 -18.16
C THR A 40 2.75 -4.05 -17.59
N ALA A 41 1.49 -4.40 -17.31
CA ALA A 41 1.17 -5.69 -16.69
C ALA A 41 0.74 -6.72 -17.75
N ASP A 42 1.45 -7.85 -17.81
CA ASP A 42 0.84 -9.13 -18.19
C ASP A 42 -0.22 -9.46 -17.13
N LYS A 43 -1.46 -8.99 -17.37
CA LYS A 43 -2.59 -8.98 -16.44
C LYS A 43 -3.23 -10.36 -16.20
N LYS A 44 -2.46 -11.45 -16.03
CA LYS A 44 -3.04 -12.69 -15.50
C LYS A 44 -3.04 -12.65 -13.99
N ARG A 45 -4.12 -12.09 -13.43
CA ARG A 45 -4.42 -12.23 -12.01
C ARG A 45 -4.55 -13.72 -11.68
N PRO A 46 -3.91 -14.23 -10.61
CA PRO A 46 -4.09 -15.60 -10.18
C PRO A 46 -5.57 -15.90 -9.86
N ASN A 47 -6.10 -16.99 -10.42
CA ASN A 47 -7.52 -17.36 -10.28
C ASN A 47 -7.91 -17.66 -8.83
N ASP A 48 -6.98 -18.16 -8.03
CA ASP A 48 -7.12 -18.41 -6.60
C ASP A 48 -7.28 -17.11 -5.80
N LEU A 49 -6.54 -16.05 -6.15
CA LEU A 49 -6.70 -14.74 -5.52
C LEU A 49 -8.06 -14.12 -5.83
N ILE A 50 -8.51 -14.19 -7.09
CA ILE A 50 -9.85 -13.69 -7.47
C ILE A 50 -10.94 -14.43 -6.68
N LYS A 51 -10.86 -15.77 -6.64
CA LYS A 51 -11.79 -16.61 -5.87
C LYS A 51 -11.73 -16.30 -4.38
N PHE A 52 -10.55 -16.07 -3.82
CA PHE A 52 -10.39 -15.74 -2.41
C PHE A 52 -10.99 -14.38 -2.08
N LEU A 53 -10.84 -13.38 -2.94
CA LEU A 53 -11.43 -12.06 -2.74
C LEU A 53 -12.95 -12.05 -2.99
N ASP A 54 -13.47 -13.08 -3.67
CA ASP A 54 -14.88 -13.21 -4.09
C ASP A 54 -15.35 -12.00 -4.93
N ILE A 55 -14.42 -11.40 -5.68
CA ILE A 55 -14.68 -10.28 -6.59
C ILE A 55 -15.12 -10.89 -7.92
N ASP A 56 -16.35 -10.61 -8.34
CA ASP A 56 -16.79 -10.86 -9.71
C ASP A 56 -16.37 -9.71 -10.64
N ASP A 57 -16.37 -9.96 -11.95
CA ASP A 57 -15.96 -8.96 -12.96
C ASP A 57 -16.83 -7.69 -12.94
N ASP A 58 -18.00 -7.76 -12.30
CA ASP A 58 -18.97 -6.65 -12.16
C ASP A 58 -18.78 -5.86 -10.84
N HIS A 59 -17.73 -6.13 -10.06
CA HIS A 59 -17.43 -5.48 -8.77
C HIS A 59 -18.58 -5.58 -7.74
N ARG A 60 -19.51 -6.54 -7.88
CA ARG A 60 -20.75 -6.58 -7.08
C ARG A 60 -20.52 -6.93 -5.62
N ASN A 61 -19.39 -7.60 -5.33
CA ASN A 61 -19.01 -8.07 -4.00
C ASN A 61 -17.87 -7.26 -3.36
N GLU A 62 -17.64 -6.01 -3.79
CA GLU A 62 -16.56 -5.16 -3.28
C GLU A 62 -16.64 -4.92 -1.75
N LEU A 63 -17.84 -4.99 -1.17
CA LEU A 63 -18.07 -4.96 0.28
C LEU A 63 -17.48 -6.18 1.02
N LEU A 64 -17.50 -7.36 0.42
CA LEU A 64 -16.90 -8.58 0.98
C LEU A 64 -15.37 -8.52 0.89
N ALA A 65 -14.84 -8.00 -0.22
CA ALA A 65 -13.41 -7.73 -0.38
C ALA A 65 -12.91 -6.68 0.62
N SER A 66 -13.71 -5.65 0.90
CA SER A 66 -13.41 -4.60 1.90
C SER A 66 -13.34 -5.13 3.34
N SER A 67 -13.83 -6.33 3.60
CA SER A 67 -13.74 -6.99 4.91
C SER A 67 -12.47 -7.85 5.09
N ILE A 68 -11.62 -7.94 4.06
CA ILE A 68 -10.36 -8.69 4.09
C ILE A 68 -9.21 -7.76 4.49
N ILE A 69 -8.40 -8.18 5.46
CA ILE A 69 -7.25 -7.42 5.94
C ILE A 69 -6.02 -7.81 5.12
N TYR A 70 -5.32 -6.86 4.49
CA TYR A 70 -4.01 -7.14 3.88
C TYR A 70 -2.90 -6.99 4.94
N ILE A 71 -2.05 -8.01 5.09
CA ILE A 71 -0.94 -8.04 6.05
C ILE A 71 0.34 -8.41 5.29
N GLY A 72 1.15 -7.42 4.94
CA GLY A 72 2.46 -7.66 4.33
C GLY A 72 3.57 -7.82 5.37
N PHE A 73 4.20 -8.99 5.45
CA PHE A 73 5.42 -9.20 6.24
C PHE A 73 6.64 -8.78 5.41
N GLY A 74 6.95 -7.48 5.39
CA GLY A 74 8.15 -6.97 4.72
C GLY A 74 8.08 -5.48 4.44
N PHE A 75 8.97 -4.71 5.07
CA PHE A 75 9.32 -3.36 4.63
C PHE A 75 10.23 -3.47 3.41
N GLY A 76 9.70 -3.87 2.25
CA GLY A 76 10.53 -4.18 1.09
C GLY A 76 11.53 -5.31 1.37
N SER A 77 12.56 -5.41 0.53
CA SER A 77 13.59 -6.47 0.53
C SER A 77 14.50 -6.42 1.78
N ILE A 78 13.95 -6.65 2.96
CA ILE A 78 14.68 -6.81 4.21
C ILE A 78 14.42 -8.25 4.67
N THR A 79 15.42 -9.10 4.51
CA THR A 79 15.39 -10.53 4.81
C THR A 79 15.64 -10.81 6.30
N ASP A 80 15.08 -10.02 7.20
CA ASP A 80 15.26 -10.26 8.64
C ASP A 80 14.24 -11.27 9.19
N ASN A 81 14.79 -12.13 10.04
CA ASN A 81 14.37 -13.48 10.45
C ASN A 81 13.06 -13.57 11.27
N ASP A 82 12.28 -12.48 11.36
CA ASP A 82 11.11 -12.38 12.25
C ASP A 82 9.80 -12.85 11.60
N SER A 83 9.75 -13.04 10.28
CA SER A 83 8.54 -13.53 9.60
C SER A 83 8.10 -14.91 10.10
N ASP A 84 9.05 -15.82 10.34
CA ASP A 84 8.78 -17.18 10.81
C ASP A 84 8.18 -17.21 12.22
N ARG A 85 8.48 -16.18 13.02
CA ARG A 85 7.91 -16.00 14.36
C ARG A 85 6.56 -15.30 14.33
N LEU A 86 6.39 -14.29 13.46
CA LEU A 86 5.18 -13.48 13.41
C LEU A 86 4.03 -14.19 12.71
N PHE A 87 4.33 -15.03 11.71
CA PHE A 87 3.31 -15.71 10.91
C PHE A 87 2.40 -16.63 11.74
N PRO A 88 2.91 -17.51 12.64
CA PRO A 88 2.06 -18.33 13.51
C PRO A 88 1.16 -17.50 14.42
N VAL A 89 1.68 -16.40 14.97
CA VAL A 89 0.93 -15.50 15.88
C VAL A 89 -0.24 -14.86 15.12
N VAL A 90 0.02 -14.32 13.93
CA VAL A 90 -1.02 -13.70 13.11
C VAL A 90 -2.07 -14.73 12.68
N LEU A 91 -1.67 -15.94 12.28
CA LEU A 91 -2.61 -17.01 11.96
C LEU A 91 -3.48 -17.42 13.16
N GLU A 92 -2.91 -17.47 14.36
CA GLU A 92 -3.65 -17.80 15.58
C GLU A 92 -4.71 -16.72 15.88
N GLU A 93 -4.34 -15.45 15.78
CA GLU A 93 -5.26 -14.33 16.03
C GLU A 93 -6.34 -14.20 14.96
N LEU A 94 -6.03 -14.46 13.68
CA LEU A 94 -7.04 -14.50 12.63
C LEU A 94 -8.08 -15.60 12.89
N LYS A 95 -7.64 -16.78 13.35
CA LYS A 95 -8.56 -17.87 13.74
C LYS A 95 -9.44 -17.49 14.93
N LYS A 96 -8.89 -16.80 15.93
CA LYS A 96 -9.64 -16.36 17.12
C LYS A 96 -10.67 -15.29 16.77
N THR A 97 -10.32 -14.34 15.91
CA THR A 97 -11.18 -13.19 15.59
C THR A 97 -12.15 -13.46 14.44
N GLY A 98 -11.91 -14.49 13.62
CA GLY A 98 -12.74 -14.83 12.47
C GLY A 98 -12.55 -13.91 11.26
N HIS A 99 -11.57 -13.00 11.29
CA HIS A 99 -11.25 -12.14 10.15
C HIS A 99 -10.59 -12.94 9.02
N ARG A 100 -10.88 -12.52 7.79
CA ARG A 100 -10.18 -12.98 6.59
C ARG A 100 -9.00 -12.04 6.36
N ALA A 101 -7.85 -12.60 6.01
CA ALA A 101 -6.69 -11.79 5.66
C ALA A 101 -5.94 -12.35 4.45
N LEU A 102 -5.34 -11.44 3.69
CA LEU A 102 -4.36 -11.74 2.65
C LEU A 102 -2.98 -11.47 3.24
N LEU A 103 -2.16 -12.52 3.36
CA LEU A 103 -0.80 -12.49 3.88
C LEU A 103 0.22 -12.43 2.74
#